data_AF-A0A7R7AML9-F1
#
_entry.id   AF-A0A7R7AML9-F1
#
_cell.length_a   1.000
_cell.length_b   1.000
_cell.length_c   1.000
_cell.angle_alpha   90.00
_cell.angle_beta   90.00
_cell.angle_gamma   90.00
#
_symmetry.space_group_name_H-M   'P 1'
#
loop_
_entity.id
_entity.type
_entity.pdbx_description
1 polymer ?
#
loop_
_entity_poly.entity_id
_entity_poly.type
_entity_poly.pdbx_seq_one_letter_code
_entity_poly.pdbx_strand_id
1 'polypeptide(L)'
;MFRTSDIVLIAVMVSAAALTYKTKREAEDQLAAVQKIHNQIRYEEETIDLLKADWSLLTQPSRLQKLAELYKSQLALEPVSARQIVGLGDLPAKALDIQDILKGRQDSMADSSDKAPTGDKDPVVTGGIAQ
;
A
#
# COMPACT_ATOMS: atom_id res chain seq x y z
N MET A 1 2.70 -72.05 -33.14
CA MET A 1 1.85 -71.02 -32.50
C MET A 1 2.68 -70.07 -31.62
N PHE A 2 3.86 -69.64 -32.07
CA PHE A 2 4.78 -68.76 -31.31
C PHE A 2 4.83 -67.31 -31.83
N ARG A 3 4.30 -67.05 -33.03
CA ARG A 3 4.39 -65.72 -33.65
C ARG A 3 3.47 -64.69 -33.00
N THR A 4 2.30 -65.11 -32.52
CA THR A 4 1.36 -64.22 -31.84
C THR A 4 1.86 -63.82 -30.45
N SER A 5 2.47 -64.75 -29.70
CA SER A 5 3.09 -64.45 -28.41
C SER A 5 4.29 -63.52 -28.53
N ASP A 6 5.13 -63.70 -29.55
CA ASP A 6 6.27 -62.81 -29.79
C ASP A 6 5.82 -61.38 -30.12
N ILE A 7 4.76 -61.22 -30.92
CA ILE A 7 4.18 -59.91 -31.21
C ILE A 7 3.64 -59.24 -29.95
N VAL A 8 2.99 -59.99 -29.06
CA VAL A 8 2.49 -59.46 -27.78
C VAL A 8 3.66 -59.03 -26.89
N LEU A 9 4.72 -59.85 -26.79
CA LEU A 9 5.91 -59.50 -26.00
C LEU A 9 6.60 -58.25 -26.51
N ILE A 10 6.75 -58.11 -27.83
CA ILE A 10 7.32 -56.90 -28.45
C ILE A 10 6.42 -55.70 -28.16
N ALA A 11 5.10 -55.83 -28.29
CA ALA A 11 4.16 -54.75 -28.00
C ALA A 11 4.26 -54.28 -26.54
N VAL A 12 4.37 -55.21 -25.59
CA VAL A 12 4.57 -54.90 -24.17
C VAL A 12 5.90 -54.19 -23.94
N MET A 13 6.99 -54.68 -24.54
CA MET A 13 8.32 -54.06 -24.41
C MET A 13 8.33 -52.63 -24.95
N VAL A 14 7.77 -52.41 -26.14
CA VAL A 14 7.67 -51.08 -26.76
C VAL A 14 6.79 -50.15 -25.91
N SER A 15 5.69 -50.66 -25.36
CA SER A 15 4.81 -49.88 -24.48
C SER A 15 5.54 -49.44 -23.20
N ALA A 16 6.28 -50.33 -22.56
CA ALA A 16 7.08 -49.99 -21.38
C ALA A 16 8.15 -48.94 -21.68
N ALA A 17 8.83 -49.05 -22.83
CA ALA A 17 9.81 -48.06 -23.28
C ALA A 17 9.16 -46.70 -23.56
N ALA A 18 7.99 -46.69 -24.21
CA ALA A 18 7.25 -45.47 -24.50
C ALA A 18 6.78 -44.77 -23.22
N LEU A 19 6.24 -45.51 -22.25
CA LEU A 19 5.82 -44.95 -20.96
C LEU A 19 6.99 -44.32 -20.19
N THR A 20 8.15 -44.99 -20.18
CA THR A 20 9.37 -44.46 -19.54
C THR A 20 9.81 -43.16 -20.21
N TYR A 21 9.82 -43.12 -21.54
CA TYR A 21 10.18 -41.92 -22.29
C TYR A 21 9.19 -40.77 -22.04
N LYS A 22 7.88 -41.06 -22.08
CA LYS A 22 6.85 -40.05 -21.81
C LYS A 22 7.00 -39.45 -20.41
N THR A 23 7.19 -40.30 -19.40
CA THR A 23 7.35 -39.85 -18.01
C THR A 23 8.59 -38.97 -17.85
N LYS A 24 9.72 -39.37 -18.45
CA LYS A 24 10.94 -38.56 -18.45
C LYS A 24 10.71 -37.22 -19.15
N ARG A 25 10.05 -37.23 -20.31
CA ARG A 25 9.84 -36.04 -21.13
C ARG A 25 8.92 -35.03 -20.45
N GLU A 26 7.85 -35.52 -19.83
CA GLU A 26 6.91 -34.67 -19.09
C GLU A 26 7.60 -34.01 -17.89
N ALA A 27 8.50 -34.71 -17.20
CA ALA A 27 9.32 -34.11 -16.14
C ALA A 27 10.29 -33.04 -16.67
N GLU A 28 10.91 -33.27 -17.83
CA GLU A 28 11.80 -32.28 -18.47
C GLU A 28 11.04 -31.03 -18.92
N ASP A 29 9.84 -31.19 -19.49
CA ASP A 29 9.01 -30.07 -19.96
C ASP A 29 8.53 -29.20 -18.79
N GLN A 30 8.13 -29.81 -17.67
CA GLN A 30 7.75 -29.08 -16.45
C GLN A 30 8.93 -28.34 -15.82
N LEU A 31 10.11 -28.96 -15.81
CA LEU A 31 11.33 -28.33 -15.30
C LEU A 31 11.74 -27.12 -16.15
N ALA A 32 11.61 -27.20 -17.47
CA ALA A 32 11.83 -26.06 -18.37
C ALA A 32 10.85 -24.91 -18.10
N ALA A 33 9.57 -25.22 -17.83
CA ALA A 33 8.57 -24.22 -17.49
C ALA A 33 8.90 -23.50 -16.16
N VAL A 34 9.28 -24.25 -15.13
CA VAL A 34 9.69 -23.69 -13.83
C VAL A 34 10.93 -22.79 -13.99
N GLN A 35 11.94 -23.24 -14.74
CA GLN A 35 13.14 -22.42 -15.00
C GLN A 35 12.81 -21.12 -15.72
N LYS A 36 11.88 -21.14 -16.69
CA LYS A 36 11.42 -19.94 -17.38
C LYS A 36 10.79 -18.94 -16.41
N ILE A 37 9.89 -19.40 -15.53
CA ILE A 37 9.23 -18.56 -14.53
C ILE A 37 10.28 -17.98 -13.56
N HIS A 38 11.21 -18.80 -13.09
CA HIS A 38 12.25 -18.35 -12.17
C HIS A 38 13.15 -17.25 -12.79
N ASN A 39 13.47 -17.39 -14.07
CA ASN A 39 14.21 -16.35 -14.80
C ASN A 39 13.41 -15.06 -14.95
N GLN A 40 12.10 -15.17 -15.18
CA GLN A 40 11.22 -14.01 -15.25
C GLN A 40 11.12 -13.28 -13.90
N ILE A 41 10.98 -14.02 -12.80
CA ILE A 41 10.96 -13.47 -11.44
C ILE A 41 12.24 -12.69 -11.15
N ARG A 42 13.42 -13.28 -11.43
CA ARG A 42 14.70 -12.59 -11.21
C ARG A 42 14.81 -11.29 -12.01
N TYR A 43 14.35 -11.28 -13.26
CA TYR A 43 14.36 -10.07 -14.08
C TYR A 43 13.45 -8.98 -13.51
N GLU A 44 12.28 -9.35 -13.00
CA GLU A 44 11.36 -8.43 -12.33
C GLU A 44 11.95 -7.91 -11.01
N GLU A 45 12.60 -8.76 -10.21
CA GLU A 45 13.30 -8.38 -8.97
C GLU A 45 14.42 -7.37 -9.24
N GLU A 46 15.27 -7.61 -10.24
CA GLU A 46 16.33 -6.67 -10.65
C GLU A 46 15.74 -5.31 -11.08
N THR A 47 14.60 -5.33 -11.77
CA THR A 47 13.89 -4.12 -12.18
C THR A 47 13.35 -3.35 -10.95
N ILE A 48 12.75 -4.05 -10.00
CA ILE A 48 12.24 -3.45 -8.75
C ILE A 48 13.39 -2.82 -7.96
N ASP A 49 14.54 -3.48 -7.88
CA ASP A 49 15.69 -2.95 -7.15
C ASP A 49 16.26 -1.70 -7.80
N LEU A 50 16.29 -1.65 -9.14
CA LEU A 50 16.61 -0.42 -9.87
C LEU A 50 15.63 0.71 -9.53
N LEU A 51 14.32 0.44 -9.57
CA LEU A 51 13.30 1.43 -9.23
C LEU A 51 13.37 1.87 -7.77
N LYS A 52 13.74 0.99 -6.83
CA LYS A 52 13.96 1.36 -5.43
C LYS A 52 15.19 2.25 -5.28
N ALA A 53 16.24 2.03 -6.05
CA ALA A 53 17.39 2.91 -6.07
C ALA A 53 16.99 4.33 -6.53
N ASP A 54 16.19 4.43 -7.58
CA ASP A 54 15.63 5.71 -8.04
C ASP A 54 14.69 6.33 -7.00
N TRP A 55 13.86 5.53 -6.35
CA TRP A 55 12.97 6.03 -5.29
C TRP A 55 13.75 6.59 -4.09
N SER A 56 14.87 5.95 -3.72
CA SER A 56 15.79 6.46 -2.69
C SER A 56 16.39 7.81 -3.09
N LEU A 57 16.74 7.99 -4.37
CA LEU A 57 17.24 9.25 -4.90
C LEU A 57 16.16 10.35 -4.89
N LEU A 58 14.93 10.01 -5.26
CA LEU A 58 13.80 10.96 -5.30
C LEU A 58 13.32 11.36 -3.89
N THR A 59 13.35 10.42 -2.94
CA THR A 59 12.85 10.61 -1.56
C THR A 59 13.94 11.16 -0.63
N GLN A 60 15.06 11.61 -1.18
CA GLN A 60 16.17 12.13 -0.38
C GLN A 60 15.69 13.30 0.51
N PRO A 61 15.90 13.25 1.84
CA PRO A 61 15.33 14.21 2.78
C PRO A 61 15.79 15.65 2.49
N SER A 62 17.01 15.81 1.96
CA SER A 62 17.55 17.11 1.55
C SER A 62 16.77 17.75 0.39
N ARG A 63 16.22 16.96 -0.54
CA ARG A 63 15.35 17.47 -1.63
C ARG A 63 13.98 17.84 -1.11
N LEU A 64 13.38 16.99 -0.27
CA LEU A 64 12.08 17.26 0.36
C LEU A 64 12.13 18.51 1.24
N GLN A 65 13.20 18.69 2.02
CA GLN A 65 13.39 19.87 2.86
C GLN A 65 13.55 21.15 2.04
N LYS A 66 14.32 21.10 0.94
CA LYS A 66 14.42 22.22 -0.02
C LYS A 66 13.08 22.57 -0.65
N LEU A 67 12.28 21.57 -1.06
CA LEU A 67 10.94 21.83 -1.60
C LEU A 67 10.02 22.41 -0.52
N ALA A 68 10.03 21.87 0.70
CA ALA A 68 9.25 22.38 1.81
C ALA A 68 9.61 23.84 2.13
N GLU A 69 10.89 24.20 2.06
CA GLU A 69 11.37 25.56 2.31
C GLU A 69 11.02 26.52 1.16
N LEU A 70 11.12 26.07 -0.11
CA LEU A 70 10.71 26.85 -1.28
C LEU A 70 9.20 27.14 -1.31
N TYR A 71 8.37 26.16 -0.99
CA TYR A 71 6.92 26.29 -0.98
C TYR A 71 6.36 26.74 0.39
N LYS A 72 7.22 27.10 1.35
CA LYS A 72 6.84 27.54 2.70
C LYS A 72 5.85 28.71 2.69
N SER A 73 5.97 29.62 1.71
CA SER A 73 5.09 30.78 1.55
C SER A 73 3.67 30.44 1.09
N GLN A 74 3.48 29.31 0.39
CA GLN A 74 2.18 28.87 -0.11
C GLN A 74 1.53 27.81 0.78
N LEU A 75 2.36 26.96 1.39
CA LEU A 75 1.91 25.82 2.18
C LEU A 75 1.79 26.15 3.67
N ALA A 76 2.42 27.24 4.15
CA ALA A 76 2.46 27.64 5.55
C ALA A 76 2.84 26.50 6.52
N LEU A 77 3.57 25.49 6.04
CA LEU A 77 3.95 24.32 6.81
C LEU A 77 5.18 24.67 7.65
N GLU A 78 5.00 24.76 8.97
CA GLU A 78 6.13 24.72 9.91
C GLU A 78 6.61 23.28 10.11
N PRO A 79 7.93 23.06 10.26
CA PRO A 79 8.44 21.77 10.69
C PRO A 79 7.81 21.40 12.04
N VAL A 80 7.21 20.21 12.12
CA VAL A 80 6.58 19.69 13.33
C VAL A 80 7.61 19.69 14.45
N SER A 81 7.39 20.54 15.45
CA SER A 81 8.25 20.58 16.63
C SER A 81 7.92 19.39 17.54
N ALA A 82 8.92 18.78 18.17
CA ALA A 82 8.72 17.64 19.07
C ALA A 82 7.73 17.93 20.23
N ARG A 83 7.50 19.21 20.53
CA ARG A 83 6.53 19.67 21.53
C ARG A 83 5.07 19.60 21.06
N GLN A 84 4.81 19.43 19.76
CA GLN A 84 3.47 19.24 19.18
C GLN A 84 3.03 17.77 19.23
N ILE A 85 3.95 16.84 19.51
CA ILE A 85 3.65 15.41 19.70
C ILE A 85 3.33 15.20 21.17
N VAL A 86 2.05 15.26 21.52
CA VAL A 86 1.58 15.17 22.91
C VAL A 86 0.52 14.07 23.01
N GLY A 87 0.57 13.28 24.08
CA GLY A 87 -0.45 12.26 24.36
C GLY A 87 -1.77 12.89 24.75
N LEU A 88 -2.89 12.17 24.59
CA LEU A 88 -4.24 12.69 24.86
C LEU A 88 -4.41 13.32 26.26
N GLY A 89 -3.55 12.95 27.22
CA GLY A 89 -3.55 13.43 28.60
C GLY A 89 -2.78 14.72 28.88
N ASP A 90 -1.87 15.18 27.99
CA ASP A 90 -1.20 16.49 28.18
C ASP A 90 -1.76 17.60 27.26
N LEU A 91 -2.92 17.36 26.64
CA LEU A 91 -3.68 18.44 26.01
C LEU A 91 -4.24 19.37 27.10
N PRO A 92 -4.00 20.69 27.01
CA PRO A 92 -4.67 21.63 27.89
C PRO A 92 -6.18 21.44 27.73
N ALA A 93 -6.88 21.27 28.86
CA ALA A 93 -8.34 21.18 28.86
C ALA A 93 -8.91 22.37 28.09
N LYS A 94 -9.76 22.11 27.10
CA LYS A 94 -10.42 23.16 26.32
C LYS A 94 -11.05 24.14 27.31
N ALA A 95 -10.53 25.36 27.36
CA ALA A 95 -11.14 26.43 28.12
C ALA A 95 -12.48 26.69 27.44
N LEU A 96 -13.55 26.16 28.01
CA LEU A 96 -14.91 26.48 27.60
C LEU A 96 -15.09 27.96 27.92
N ASP A 97 -15.05 28.80 26.90
CA ASP A 97 -15.46 30.19 27.08
C ASP A 97 -16.94 30.18 27.47
N ILE A 98 -17.33 31.06 28.38
CA ILE A 98 -18.69 31.11 28.93
C ILE A 98 -19.70 31.32 27.79
N GLN A 99 -19.28 31.98 26.70
CA GLN A 99 -20.08 32.16 25.49
C GLN A 99 -20.39 30.86 24.73
N ASP A 100 -19.49 29.87 24.73
CA ASP A 100 -19.72 28.58 24.05
C ASP A 100 -20.73 27.73 24.82
N ILE A 101 -20.70 27.80 26.15
CA ILE A 101 -21.71 27.16 27.02
C ILE A 101 -23.07 27.84 26.81
N LEU A 102 -23.08 29.16 26.63
CA LEU A 102 -24.29 29.92 26.38
C LEU A 102 -24.90 29.59 25.01
N LYS A 103 -24.08 29.47 23.95
CA LYS A 103 -24.51 29.04 22.61
C LYS A 103 -25.08 27.62 22.62
N GLY A 104 -24.37 26.65 23.20
CA GLY A 104 -24.87 25.27 23.27
C GLY A 104 -26.19 25.13 24.03
N ARG A 105 -26.40 25.98 25.05
CA ARG A 105 -27.68 26.04 25.78
C ARG A 105 -28.78 26.77 25.01
N GLN A 106 -28.43 27.77 24.20
CA GLN A 106 -29.36 28.52 23.37
C GLN A 106 -29.84 27.69 22.17
N ASP A 107 -28.95 26.91 21.55
CA ASP A 107 -29.29 25.99 20.45
C ASP A 107 -30.18 24.84 20.95
N SER A 108 -29.94 24.34 22.18
CA SER A 108 -30.81 23.34 22.83
C SER A 108 -32.22 23.85 23.17
N MET A 109 -32.43 25.17 23.17
CA MET A 109 -33.73 25.80 23.41
C MET A 109 -34.39 26.30 22.11
N ALA A 110 -33.64 26.36 21.00
CA ALA A 110 -34.13 26.78 19.69
C ALA A 110 -34.63 25.60 18.82
N ASP A 111 -34.26 24.36 19.16
CA ASP A 111 -34.70 23.13 18.45
C ASP A 111 -36.17 22.73 18.73
N SER A 112 -37.01 23.68 19.17
CA SER A 112 -38.48 23.53 19.20
C SER A 112 -39.18 24.31 18.09
N SER A 113 -38.44 24.89 17.13
CA SER A 113 -39.05 25.49 15.94
C SER A 113 -38.15 25.36 14.70
N ASP A 114 -38.36 24.26 13.97
CA ASP A 114 -38.59 24.24 12.52
C ASP A 114 -37.63 25.09 11.65
N LYS A 115 -36.48 24.55 11.22
CA LYS A 115 -35.90 24.80 9.87
C LYS A 115 -34.67 23.95 9.51
N ALA A 116 -34.64 23.57 8.23
CA ALA A 116 -33.65 22.78 7.50
C ALA A 116 -32.18 23.26 7.62
N PRO A 117 -31.18 22.36 7.42
CA PRO A 117 -29.78 22.65 7.68
C PRO A 117 -29.16 23.41 6.50
N THR A 118 -28.81 24.68 6.72
CA THR A 118 -27.80 25.36 5.89
C THR A 118 -26.49 25.34 6.67
N GLY A 119 -25.65 24.35 6.38
CA GLY A 119 -24.31 24.19 6.94
C GLY A 119 -23.42 25.34 6.49
N ASP A 120 -23.27 26.29 7.40
CA ASP A 120 -22.28 27.36 7.37
C ASP A 120 -20.87 26.75 7.43
N LYS A 121 -19.93 27.36 6.73
CA LYS A 121 -18.61 26.78 6.44
C LYS A 121 -17.71 26.84 7.68
N ASP A 122 -17.29 25.68 8.16
CA ASP A 122 -16.26 25.56 9.20
C ASP A 122 -14.94 26.23 8.74
N PRO A 123 -14.43 27.27 9.43
CA PRO A 123 -13.07 27.72 9.21
C PRO A 123 -12.14 26.73 9.93
N VAL A 124 -11.73 25.68 9.24
CA VAL A 124 -10.64 24.80 9.67
C VAL A 124 -9.33 25.60 9.69
N VAL A 125 -9.05 26.24 10.82
CA VAL A 125 -7.76 26.82 11.16
C VAL A 125 -6.92 25.71 11.79
N THR A 126 -6.23 24.95 10.96
CA THR A 126 -5.16 24.05 11.42
C THR A 126 -3.93 24.87 11.80
N GLY A 127 -3.65 24.94 13.10
CA GLY A 127 -2.29 24.90 13.63
C GLY A 127 -1.43 26.17 13.59
N GLY A 128 -1.98 27.37 13.63
CA GLY A 128 -1.21 28.60 13.82
C GLY A 128 -1.19 29.04 15.29
N ILE A 129 -0.01 29.03 15.95
CA ILE A 129 0.15 29.67 17.25
C ILE A 129 0.07 31.19 17.10
N ALA A 130 -0.83 31.82 17.86
CA ALA A 130 -0.82 33.26 18.06
C ALA A 130 0.11 33.58 19.25
N GLN A 131 1.37 33.91 18.96
CA GLN A 131 2.15 34.94 19.68
C GLN A 131 3.51 35.16 19.01
#